data_AF-A0A929UJ65-F1
#
_entry.id   AF-A0A929UJ65-F1
#
_cell.length_a   1.000
_cell.length_b   1.000
_cell.length_c   1.000
_cell.angle_alpha   90.00
_cell.angle_beta   90.00
_cell.angle_gamma   90.00
#
_symmetry.space_group_name_H-M   'P 1'
#
loop_
_entity.id
_entity.type
_entity.pdbx_description
1 polymer ?
#
loop_
_entity_poly.entity_id
_entity_poly.type
_entity_poly.pdbx_seq_one_letter_code
_entity_poly.pdbx_strand_id
1 'polypeptide(L)'
;MKRSIKIRIILPDKNFSGFGNTIITRKQVNLDDSLRGVILAILKKHRNHLSKYLSIDETRPIAIYLHSHEDNFKKYGYFGIPYTVNKDKSVKFLVPTESLHRIWTLKELEELVRTGVLTGDANDLDVYLPIGLGASGIACFDWLGFAADTIAVVSCARLLPGCIKKIIYRKRYKGIRVIVDKWIKNNNIKEACQIRELIDTKSGWELKTLKNILGVQYDADMIRILEALGYEPYANEWRLGRSAESRKRRRRWECNEKKYAKSSYK
;
A
#
# COMPACT_ATOMS: atom_id res chain seq x y z
N MET A 1 7.32 20.29 -18.59
CA MET A 1 7.24 21.43 -17.63
C MET A 1 8.05 21.06 -16.40
N LYS A 2 8.91 21.96 -15.90
CA LYS A 2 9.70 21.73 -14.68
C LYS A 2 8.90 22.15 -13.44
N ARG A 3 9.01 21.39 -12.37
CA ARG A 3 8.40 21.68 -11.06
C ARG A 3 9.49 21.90 -10.03
N SER A 4 9.25 22.84 -9.11
CA SER A 4 10.11 23.03 -7.95
C SER A 4 9.69 22.03 -6.87
N ILE A 5 10.58 21.12 -6.52
CA ILE A 5 10.37 20.17 -5.42
C ILE A 5 11.32 20.46 -4.28
N LYS A 6 10.83 20.32 -3.04
CA LYS A 6 11.61 20.35 -1.80
C LYS A 6 11.94 18.91 -1.41
N ILE A 7 13.21 18.66 -1.11
CA ILE A 7 13.71 17.33 -0.72
C ILE A 7 14.44 17.48 0.61
N ARG A 8 14.02 16.72 1.62
CA ARG A 8 14.78 16.51 2.87
C ARG A 8 15.38 15.12 2.85
N ILE A 9 16.70 15.05 2.88
CA ILE A 9 17.42 13.79 3.01
C ILE A 9 17.86 13.65 4.46
N ILE A 10 17.24 12.72 5.16
CA ILE A 10 17.53 12.39 6.56
C ILE A 10 18.73 11.44 6.55
N LEU A 11 19.86 11.91 7.05
CA LEU A 11 21.06 11.10 7.14
C LEU A 11 20.99 10.21 8.38
N PRO A 12 21.61 9.02 8.36
CA PRO A 12 21.84 8.27 9.58
C PRO A 12 22.75 9.05 10.54
N ASP A 13 22.56 8.88 11.84
CA ASP A 13 23.49 9.38 12.85
C ASP A 13 24.86 8.66 12.75
N LYS A 14 25.88 9.19 13.46
CA LYS A 14 27.25 8.67 13.39
C LYS A 14 27.37 7.20 13.86
N ASN A 15 26.41 6.74 14.66
CA ASN A 15 26.39 5.40 15.25
C ASN A 15 25.42 4.45 14.50
N PHE A 16 24.76 4.92 13.45
CA PHE A 16 23.74 4.19 12.69
C PHE A 16 22.55 3.69 13.53
N SER A 17 22.31 4.32 14.68
CA SER A 17 21.27 4.01 15.66
C SER A 17 20.03 4.89 15.54
N GLY A 18 20.10 5.98 14.76
CA GLY A 18 19.02 6.96 14.68
C GLY A 18 19.14 7.97 13.54
N PHE A 19 18.33 9.03 13.60
CA PHE A 19 18.32 10.12 12.63
C PHE A 19 19.40 11.15 12.97
N GLY A 20 20.29 11.39 12.02
CA GLY A 20 21.35 12.40 12.08
C GLY A 20 20.92 13.72 11.43
N ASN A 21 21.88 14.40 10.80
CA ASN A 21 21.63 15.68 10.13
C ASN A 21 20.69 15.52 8.92
N THR A 22 19.97 16.58 8.60
CA THR A 22 19.07 16.63 7.43
C THR A 22 19.60 17.58 6.38
N ILE A 23 19.75 17.11 5.14
CA ILE A 23 20.02 17.96 3.98
C ILE A 23 18.69 18.43 3.42
N ILE A 24 18.46 19.74 3.36
CA ILE A 24 17.25 20.32 2.77
C ILE A 24 17.63 21.06 1.50
N THR A 25 16.99 20.72 0.38
CA THR A 25 17.24 21.37 -0.90
C THR A 25 15.95 21.57 -1.70
N ARG A 26 15.96 22.59 -2.57
CA ARG A 26 14.93 22.79 -3.60
C ARG A 26 15.54 22.54 -4.98
N LYS A 27 14.86 21.77 -5.82
CA LYS A 27 15.32 21.43 -7.18
C LYS A 27 14.21 21.59 -8.21
N GLN A 28 14.59 22.00 -9.40
CA GLN A 28 13.72 21.98 -10.58
C GLN A 28 13.86 20.62 -11.26
N VAL A 29 12.75 19.90 -11.41
CA VAL A 29 12.71 18.52 -11.90
C VAL A 29 11.59 18.39 -12.93
N ASN A 30 11.82 17.66 -14.02
CA ASN A 30 10.76 17.31 -14.97
C ASN A 30 9.89 16.18 -14.40
N LEU A 31 8.65 16.09 -14.87
CA LEU A 31 7.68 15.10 -14.37
C LEU A 31 8.16 13.65 -14.52
N ASP A 32 8.91 13.34 -15.58
CA ASP A 32 9.39 12.00 -15.92
C ASP A 32 10.86 11.78 -15.50
N ASP A 33 11.52 12.76 -14.88
CA ASP A 33 12.89 12.60 -14.39
C ASP A 33 12.93 11.60 -13.22
N SER A 34 14.02 10.82 -13.16
CA SER A 34 14.28 9.90 -12.04
C SER A 34 14.58 10.68 -10.76
N LEU A 35 13.65 10.62 -9.79
CA LEU A 35 13.86 11.20 -8.46
C LEU A 35 15.05 10.58 -7.75
N ARG A 36 15.31 9.28 -7.98
CA ARG A 36 16.51 8.59 -7.50
C ARG A 36 17.78 9.26 -8.02
N GLY A 37 17.85 9.54 -9.32
CA GLY A 37 18.98 10.24 -9.94
C GLY A 37 19.19 11.63 -9.35
N VAL A 38 18.11 12.38 -9.13
CA VAL A 38 18.13 13.70 -8.48
C VAL A 38 18.68 13.61 -7.05
N ILE A 39 18.20 12.65 -6.26
CA ILE A 39 18.66 12.41 -4.87
C ILE A 39 20.15 12.04 -4.83
N LEU A 40 20.59 11.12 -5.69
CA LEU A 40 22.00 10.72 -5.76
C LEU A 40 22.89 11.91 -6.16
N ALA A 41 22.44 12.78 -7.07
CA ALA A 41 23.17 13.99 -7.42
C ALA A 41 23.29 14.98 -6.25
N ILE A 42 22.23 15.12 -5.43
CA ILE A 42 22.26 15.94 -4.21
C ILE A 42 23.27 15.37 -3.20
N LEU A 43 23.24 14.05 -2.97
CA LEU A 43 24.18 13.36 -2.07
C LEU A 43 25.63 13.52 -2.54
N LYS A 44 25.90 13.34 -3.83
CA LYS A 44 27.25 13.54 -4.41
C LYS A 44 27.75 14.96 -4.20
N LYS A 45 26.89 15.98 -4.32
CA LYS A 45 27.26 17.39 -4.06
C LYS A 45 27.61 17.64 -2.59
N HIS A 46 27.02 16.89 -1.66
CA HIS A 46 27.26 17.04 -0.22
C HIS A 46 28.21 15.97 0.34
N ARG A 47 29.02 15.31 -0.50
CA ARG A 47 29.87 14.17 -0.13
C ARG A 47 30.73 14.42 1.10
N ASN A 48 31.25 15.64 1.26
CA ASN A 48 32.11 16.01 2.39
C ASN A 48 31.37 16.06 3.74
N HIS A 49 30.05 16.13 3.74
CA HIS A 49 29.20 16.13 4.93
C HIS A 49 28.62 14.76 5.27
N LEU A 50 28.89 13.74 4.44
CA LEU A 50 28.37 12.40 4.61
C LEU A 50 29.36 11.54 5.40
N SER A 51 28.84 10.62 6.20
CA SER A 51 29.68 9.63 6.89
C SER A 51 30.50 8.84 5.86
N LYS A 52 31.78 8.57 6.19
CA LYS A 52 32.69 7.80 5.30
C LYS A 52 32.14 6.42 4.91
N TYR A 53 31.26 5.87 5.74
CA TYR A 53 30.65 4.55 5.53
C TYR A 53 29.38 4.59 4.67
N LEU A 54 28.93 5.77 4.25
CA LEU A 54 27.76 5.92 3.39
C LEU A 54 28.18 5.83 1.91
N SER A 55 27.98 4.67 1.28
CA SER A 55 28.16 4.55 -0.17
C SER A 55 27.10 5.35 -0.93
N ILE A 56 27.52 6.05 -1.99
CA ILE A 56 26.65 6.86 -2.86
C ILE A 56 26.82 6.38 -4.30
N ASP A 57 26.37 5.15 -4.54
CA ASP A 57 26.31 4.54 -5.86
C ASP A 57 24.85 4.30 -6.28
N GLU A 58 24.66 3.83 -7.51
CA GLU A 58 23.33 3.59 -8.08
C GLU A 58 22.56 2.45 -7.41
N THR A 59 23.24 1.57 -6.68
CA THR A 59 22.64 0.46 -5.94
C THR A 59 22.16 0.88 -4.55
N ARG A 60 22.55 2.06 -4.05
CA ARG A 60 22.20 2.54 -2.69
C ARG A 60 20.69 2.48 -2.44
N PRO A 61 20.19 1.71 -1.46
CA PRO A 61 18.78 1.74 -1.09
C PRO A 61 18.33 3.15 -0.70
N ILE A 62 17.21 3.61 -1.29
CA ILE A 62 16.64 4.93 -1.04
C ILE A 62 15.14 4.75 -0.81
N ALA A 63 14.69 5.08 0.39
CA ALA A 63 13.27 5.19 0.70
C ALA A 63 12.80 6.63 0.46
N ILE A 64 11.72 6.78 -0.31
CA ILE A 64 11.07 8.08 -0.57
C ILE A 64 9.70 8.06 0.10
N TYR A 65 9.36 9.16 0.77
CA TYR A 65 8.05 9.44 1.34
C TYR A 65 7.58 10.82 0.88
N LEU A 66 6.27 11.01 0.79
CA LEU A 66 5.70 12.36 0.73
C LEU A 66 5.73 12.96 2.11
N HIS A 67 6.05 14.25 2.22
CA HIS A 67 6.00 14.91 3.51
C HIS A 67 4.62 14.79 4.14
N SER A 68 4.60 14.44 5.42
CA SER A 68 3.39 14.46 6.23
C SER A 68 3.73 14.96 7.64
N HIS A 69 2.74 15.55 8.29
CA HIS A 69 2.78 15.80 9.73
C HIS A 69 2.64 14.50 10.54
N GLU A 70 2.15 13.42 9.91
CA GLU A 70 2.13 12.08 10.46
C GLU A 70 3.50 11.40 10.31
N ASP A 71 3.80 10.50 11.23
CA ASP A 71 5.02 9.70 11.19
C ASP A 71 4.96 8.65 10.07
N ASN A 72 5.50 9.00 8.90
CA ASN A 72 5.56 8.11 7.74
C ASN A 72 6.37 6.83 8.00
N PHE A 73 7.32 6.83 8.95
CA PHE A 73 8.03 5.60 9.32
C PHE A 73 7.12 4.64 10.06
N LYS A 74 6.23 5.15 10.94
CA LYS A 74 5.18 4.32 11.53
C LYS A 74 4.18 3.83 10.49
N LYS A 75 3.87 4.64 9.49
CA LYS A 75 2.87 4.32 8.45
C LYS A 75 3.36 3.31 7.41
N TYR A 76 4.59 3.48 6.93
CA TYR A 76 5.13 2.74 5.79
C TYR A 76 6.43 1.98 6.11
N GLY A 77 6.92 2.03 7.34
CA GLY A 77 8.18 1.42 7.74
C GLY A 77 9.40 2.15 7.15
N TYR A 78 10.53 1.45 7.05
CA TYR A 78 11.79 1.97 6.52
C TYR A 78 11.95 1.81 4.99
N PHE A 79 10.88 1.38 4.32
CA PHE A 79 10.92 0.96 2.91
C PHE A 79 10.38 2.01 1.94
N GLY A 80 9.88 3.15 2.40
CA GLY A 80 9.29 4.16 1.53
C GLY A 80 7.85 3.83 1.12
N ILE A 81 7.37 4.52 0.09
CA ILE A 81 6.04 4.34 -0.49
C ILE A 81 5.84 2.89 -0.98
N PRO A 82 4.88 2.12 -0.43
CA PRO A 82 4.72 0.70 -0.76
C PRO A 82 3.80 0.46 -1.97
N TYR A 83 3.42 1.50 -2.73
CA TYR A 83 2.39 1.43 -3.76
C TYR A 83 2.85 2.05 -5.07
N THR A 84 2.64 1.37 -6.20
CA THR A 84 2.74 1.97 -7.53
C THR A 84 1.42 1.86 -8.29
N VAL A 85 1.31 2.59 -9.40
CA VAL A 85 0.15 2.54 -10.29
C VAL A 85 0.45 1.65 -11.50
N ASN A 86 -0.44 0.71 -11.80
CA ASN A 86 -0.42 -0.11 -13.01
C ASN A 86 -0.92 0.71 -14.22
N LYS A 87 -0.71 0.18 -15.44
CA LYS A 87 -1.21 0.83 -16.68
C LYS A 87 -2.73 1.04 -16.66
N ASP A 88 -3.48 0.11 -16.06
CA ASP A 88 -4.94 0.18 -15.91
C ASP A 88 -5.40 1.06 -14.74
N LYS A 89 -4.49 1.84 -14.13
CA LYS A 89 -4.71 2.70 -12.96
C LYS A 89 -5.04 1.98 -11.66
N SER A 90 -5.00 0.65 -11.63
CA SER A 90 -5.03 -0.10 -10.36
C SER A 90 -3.71 0.05 -9.59
N VAL A 91 -3.75 -0.15 -8.29
CA VAL A 91 -2.56 -0.07 -7.44
C VAL A 91 -1.88 -1.42 -7.31
N LYS A 92 -0.57 -1.47 -7.54
CA LYS A 92 0.29 -2.61 -7.23
C LYS A 92 1.05 -2.34 -5.94
N PHE A 93 1.01 -3.30 -5.02
CA PHE A 93 1.79 -3.32 -3.80
C PHE A 93 3.23 -3.72 -4.11
N LEU A 94 4.18 -2.92 -3.68
CA LEU A 94 5.60 -3.19 -3.84
C LEU A 94 6.08 -4.11 -2.73
N VAL A 95 6.95 -5.06 -3.08
CA VAL A 95 7.72 -5.78 -2.05
C VAL A 95 8.65 -4.76 -1.37
N PRO A 96 8.92 -4.85 -0.05
CA PRO A 96 9.74 -3.87 0.66
C PRO A 96 11.05 -3.48 -0.03
N THR A 97 11.80 -4.47 -0.55
CA THR A 97 13.04 -4.23 -1.30
C THR A 97 12.80 -3.59 -2.67
N GLU A 98 11.72 -3.92 -3.37
CA GLU A 98 11.35 -3.31 -4.66
C GLU A 98 11.18 -1.80 -4.51
N SER A 99 10.53 -1.35 -3.42
CA SER A 99 10.33 0.08 -3.14
C SER A 99 11.64 0.87 -3.01
N LEU A 100 12.66 0.28 -2.38
CA LEU A 100 13.96 0.92 -2.12
C LEU A 100 14.83 1.14 -3.37
N HIS A 101 14.58 0.36 -4.42
CA HIS A 101 15.31 0.40 -5.68
C HIS A 101 14.47 0.94 -6.83
N ARG A 102 13.19 1.27 -6.58
CA ARG A 102 12.29 1.78 -7.59
C ARG A 102 12.76 3.15 -8.11
N ILE A 103 12.66 3.31 -9.43
CA ILE A 103 12.91 4.58 -10.10
C ILE A 103 11.61 5.40 -10.08
N TRP A 104 11.38 6.09 -8.97
CA TRP A 104 10.23 6.99 -8.83
C TRP A 104 10.36 8.21 -9.74
N THR A 105 9.24 8.63 -10.31
CA THR A 105 9.10 9.92 -11.01
C THR A 105 8.08 10.79 -10.29
N LEU A 106 8.17 12.12 -10.48
CA LEU A 106 7.21 13.04 -9.87
C LEU A 106 5.79 12.76 -10.37
N LYS A 107 5.64 12.39 -11.64
CA LYS A 107 4.37 11.99 -12.26
C LYS A 107 3.72 10.80 -11.57
N GLU A 108 4.49 9.79 -11.19
CA GLU A 108 3.95 8.63 -10.46
C GLU A 108 3.47 9.01 -9.07
N LEU A 109 4.22 9.87 -8.37
CA LEU A 109 3.83 10.36 -7.04
C LEU A 109 2.57 11.23 -7.11
N GLU A 110 2.49 12.15 -8.07
CA GLU A 110 1.30 12.96 -8.33
C GLU A 110 0.07 12.09 -8.61
N GLU A 111 0.23 11.00 -9.36
CA GLU A 111 -0.87 10.08 -9.66
C GLU A 111 -1.36 9.35 -8.40
N LEU A 112 -0.45 8.91 -7.53
CA LEU A 112 -0.79 8.28 -6.25
C LEU A 112 -1.50 9.25 -5.29
N VAL A 113 -1.12 10.53 -5.31
CA VAL A 113 -1.84 11.59 -4.57
C VAL A 113 -3.21 11.85 -5.18
N ARG A 114 -3.29 11.99 -6.50
CA ARG A 114 -4.53 12.27 -7.24
C ARG A 114 -5.57 11.18 -7.05
N THR A 115 -5.13 9.93 -6.98
CA THR A 115 -6.00 8.77 -6.70
C THR A 115 -6.36 8.63 -5.22
N GLY A 116 -5.72 9.41 -4.33
CA GLY A 116 -5.96 9.40 -2.88
C GLY A 116 -5.28 8.27 -2.13
N VAL A 117 -4.43 7.48 -2.81
CA VAL A 117 -3.64 6.38 -2.20
C VAL A 117 -2.57 6.94 -1.28
N LEU A 118 -1.98 8.07 -1.68
CA LEU A 118 -1.08 8.85 -0.84
C LEU A 118 -1.75 10.15 -0.42
N THR A 119 -1.50 10.55 0.81
CA THR A 119 -1.86 11.86 1.35
C THR A 119 -0.61 12.73 1.42
N GLY A 120 -0.70 13.99 1.03
CA GLY A 120 0.41 14.95 1.07
C GLY A 120 0.67 15.62 -0.28
N ASP A 121 1.80 16.30 -0.37
CA ASP A 121 2.24 17.00 -1.60
C ASP A 121 3.38 16.23 -2.26
N ALA A 122 3.21 15.88 -3.54
CA ALA A 122 4.25 15.24 -4.35
C ALA A 122 5.50 16.13 -4.52
N ASN A 123 5.38 17.44 -4.30
CA ASN A 123 6.48 18.39 -4.36
C ASN A 123 7.27 18.55 -3.05
N ASP A 124 6.85 17.93 -1.94
CA ASP A 124 7.62 17.94 -0.69
C ASP A 124 7.95 16.50 -0.26
N LEU A 125 9.22 16.13 -0.35
CA LEU A 125 9.69 14.76 -0.19
C LEU A 125 10.58 14.60 1.04
N ASP A 126 10.36 13.52 1.79
CA ASP A 126 11.28 13.01 2.79
C ASP A 126 12.01 11.79 2.22
N VAL A 127 13.32 11.76 2.38
CA VAL A 127 14.19 10.72 1.85
C VAL A 127 14.99 10.12 2.97
N TYR A 128 14.92 8.80 3.08
CA TYR A 128 15.66 8.03 4.06
C TYR A 128 16.59 7.04 3.37
N LEU A 129 17.75 6.80 3.97
CA LEU A 129 18.79 5.93 3.44
C LEU A 129 18.94 4.70 4.35
N PRO A 130 18.11 3.65 4.18
CA PRO A 130 18.11 2.52 5.10
C PRO A 130 19.45 1.78 5.15
N ILE A 131 19.71 1.15 6.30
CA ILE A 131 20.92 0.40 6.62
C ILE A 131 20.49 -0.92 7.24
N GLY A 132 21.06 -2.04 6.76
CA GLY A 132 20.70 -3.38 7.23
C GLY A 132 19.31 -3.81 6.77
N LEU A 133 19.21 -4.45 5.61
CA LEU A 133 17.96 -5.00 5.10
C LEU A 133 17.93 -6.50 5.45
N GLY A 134 17.31 -6.84 6.59
CA GLY A 134 17.06 -8.23 6.98
C GLY A 134 16.08 -8.93 6.03
N ALA A 135 16.18 -10.26 5.97
CA ALA A 135 15.36 -11.11 5.10
C ALA A 135 13.89 -11.15 5.58
N SER A 136 12.95 -10.74 4.73
CA SER A 136 11.52 -11.00 4.94
C SER A 136 11.12 -12.27 4.19
N GLY A 137 10.74 -13.32 4.91
CA GLY A 137 10.09 -14.49 4.34
C GLY A 137 8.67 -14.15 3.88
N ILE A 138 8.24 -14.71 2.75
CA ILE A 138 6.87 -14.60 2.27
C ILE A 138 6.09 -15.81 2.79
N ALA A 139 5.04 -15.57 3.56
CA ALA A 139 4.10 -16.61 3.96
C ALA A 139 3.10 -16.91 2.82
N CYS A 140 2.66 -18.17 2.72
CA CYS A 140 1.58 -18.56 1.82
C CYS A 140 0.22 -18.26 2.48
N PHE A 141 -0.58 -17.38 1.89
CA PHE A 141 -1.93 -17.01 2.35
C PHE A 141 -3.01 -17.67 1.47
N ASP A 142 -3.96 -18.40 2.05
CA ASP A 142 -5.09 -18.98 1.30
C ASP A 142 -6.20 -17.93 1.07
N TRP A 143 -6.02 -17.17 -0.01
CA TRP A 143 -6.94 -16.12 -0.43
C TRP A 143 -8.34 -16.61 -0.81
N LEU A 144 -8.44 -17.80 -1.40
CA LEU A 144 -9.73 -18.32 -1.87
C LEU A 144 -10.60 -18.75 -0.69
N GLY A 145 -10.01 -19.46 0.27
CA GLY A 145 -10.66 -19.77 1.54
C GLY A 145 -11.06 -18.50 2.29
N PHE A 146 -10.15 -17.53 2.37
CA PHE A 146 -10.40 -16.23 3.00
C PHE A 146 -11.60 -15.49 2.38
N ALA A 147 -11.61 -15.29 1.06
CA ALA A 147 -12.64 -14.52 0.38
C ALA A 147 -14.01 -15.21 0.46
N ALA A 148 -14.04 -16.54 0.36
CA ALA A 148 -15.27 -17.32 0.48
C ALA A 148 -15.88 -17.18 1.88
N ASP A 149 -15.11 -17.40 2.95
CA ASP A 149 -15.60 -17.32 4.34
C ASP A 149 -16.04 -15.90 4.70
N THR A 150 -15.35 -14.89 4.18
CA THR A 150 -15.56 -13.48 4.51
C THR A 150 -16.78 -12.90 3.80
N ILE A 151 -16.94 -13.15 2.50
CA ILE A 151 -18.08 -12.63 1.72
C ILE A 151 -19.36 -13.48 1.93
N ALA A 152 -19.22 -14.75 2.34
CA ALA A 152 -20.34 -15.58 2.79
C ALA A 152 -21.16 -14.97 3.93
N VAL A 153 -20.56 -14.10 4.73
CA VAL A 153 -21.21 -13.49 5.89
C VAL A 153 -22.12 -12.34 5.49
N VAL A 154 -21.73 -11.60 4.46
CA VAL A 154 -22.51 -10.49 3.90
C VAL A 154 -23.72 -11.04 3.14
N SER A 155 -23.63 -12.26 2.63
CA SER A 155 -24.74 -12.94 1.98
C SER A 155 -25.57 -13.75 2.98
N CYS A 156 -26.89 -13.79 2.84
CA CYS A 156 -27.78 -14.68 3.61
C CYS A 156 -27.53 -16.19 3.40
N ALA A 157 -26.49 -16.56 2.62
CA ALA A 157 -26.14 -17.93 2.28
C ALA A 157 -25.68 -18.78 3.47
N ARG A 158 -25.46 -18.18 4.65
CA ARG A 158 -25.15 -18.91 5.89
C ARG A 158 -26.24 -19.88 6.33
N LEU A 159 -27.49 -19.63 5.96
CA LEU A 159 -28.64 -20.45 6.32
C LEU A 159 -28.85 -21.65 5.39
N LEU A 160 -28.01 -21.80 4.35
CA LEU A 160 -28.20 -22.85 3.34
C LEU A 160 -27.48 -24.16 3.72
N PRO A 161 -28.09 -25.33 3.43
CA PRO A 161 -27.47 -26.64 3.61
C PRO A 161 -26.09 -26.76 2.95
N GLY A 162 -25.17 -27.53 3.56
CA GLY A 162 -23.75 -27.61 3.17
C GLY A 162 -23.47 -27.97 1.71
N CYS A 163 -24.32 -28.79 1.09
CA CYS A 163 -24.19 -29.23 -0.30
C CYS A 163 -24.54 -28.11 -1.30
N ILE A 164 -25.67 -27.43 -1.04
CA ILE A 164 -26.15 -26.28 -1.82
C ILE A 164 -25.17 -25.12 -1.68
N LYS A 165 -24.67 -24.93 -0.45
CA LYS A 165 -23.67 -23.94 -0.08
C LYS A 165 -22.39 -24.09 -0.94
N LYS A 166 -21.83 -25.30 -1.13
CA LYS A 166 -20.65 -25.52 -2.00
C LYS A 166 -20.89 -25.19 -3.48
N ILE A 167 -22.06 -25.54 -4.03
CA ILE A 167 -22.41 -25.27 -5.44
C ILE A 167 -22.63 -23.77 -5.67
N ILE A 168 -23.36 -23.13 -4.76
CA ILE A 168 -23.55 -21.68 -4.78
C ILE A 168 -22.21 -20.98 -4.61
N TYR A 169 -21.32 -21.42 -3.72
CA TYR A 169 -19.99 -20.82 -3.58
C TYR A 169 -19.20 -20.87 -4.88
N ARG A 170 -19.16 -22.01 -5.57
CA ARG A 170 -18.42 -22.10 -6.85
C ARG A 170 -19.00 -21.20 -7.95
N LYS A 171 -20.33 -21.09 -8.07
CA LYS A 171 -20.97 -20.25 -9.10
C LYS A 171 -20.98 -18.76 -8.74
N ARG A 172 -21.35 -18.42 -7.50
CA ARG A 172 -21.53 -17.04 -7.01
C ARG A 172 -20.21 -16.30 -6.82
N TYR A 173 -19.11 -17.02 -6.56
CA TYR A 173 -17.79 -16.44 -6.27
C TYR A 173 -16.86 -16.49 -7.47
N LYS A 174 -17.36 -16.81 -8.67
CA LYS A 174 -16.58 -16.76 -9.91
C LYS A 174 -16.01 -15.35 -10.14
N GLY A 175 -16.77 -14.29 -9.89
CA GLY A 175 -16.30 -12.90 -9.95
C GLY A 175 -15.22 -12.60 -8.91
N ILE A 176 -15.42 -13.04 -7.66
CA ILE A 176 -14.46 -12.88 -6.57
C ILE A 176 -13.15 -13.60 -6.87
N ARG A 177 -13.20 -14.78 -7.50
CA ARG A 177 -11.99 -15.50 -7.91
C ARG A 177 -11.17 -14.71 -8.93
N VAL A 178 -11.83 -14.08 -9.92
CA VAL A 178 -11.15 -13.21 -10.89
C VAL A 178 -10.51 -12.01 -10.19
N ILE A 179 -11.20 -11.41 -9.22
CA ILE A 179 -10.66 -10.32 -8.40
C ILE A 179 -9.43 -10.78 -7.62
N VAL A 180 -9.52 -11.91 -6.92
CA VAL A 180 -8.42 -12.50 -6.14
C VAL A 180 -7.22 -12.84 -7.04
N ASP A 181 -7.46 -13.46 -8.20
CA ASP A 181 -6.41 -13.79 -9.15
C ASP A 181 -5.70 -12.52 -9.64
N LYS A 182 -6.46 -11.45 -9.92
CA LYS A 182 -5.90 -10.13 -10.27
C LYS A 182 -5.08 -9.55 -9.11
N TRP A 183 -5.59 -9.61 -7.89
CA TRP A 183 -4.89 -9.12 -6.70
C TRP A 183 -3.54 -9.81 -6.48
N ILE A 184 -3.52 -11.14 -6.57
CA ILE A 184 -2.30 -11.93 -6.35
C ILE A 184 -1.29 -11.70 -7.48
N LYS A 185 -1.74 -11.76 -8.74
CA LYS A 185 -0.85 -11.75 -9.92
C LYS A 185 -0.42 -10.35 -10.34
N ASN A 186 -1.36 -9.40 -10.37
CA ASN A 186 -1.15 -8.09 -10.99
C ASN A 186 -0.93 -6.98 -9.97
N ASN A 187 -1.51 -7.11 -8.77
CA ASN A 187 -1.41 -6.11 -7.73
C ASN A 187 -0.47 -6.53 -6.60
N ASN A 188 0.09 -7.75 -6.68
CA ASN A 188 1.06 -8.30 -5.73
C ASN A 188 0.57 -8.28 -4.26
N ILE A 189 -0.74 -8.43 -4.06
CA ILE A 189 -1.33 -8.55 -2.73
C ILE A 189 -1.07 -9.97 -2.23
N LYS A 190 -0.34 -10.09 -1.13
CA LYS A 190 0.03 -11.35 -0.49
C LYS A 190 -0.89 -11.68 0.68
N GLU A 191 -1.37 -10.67 1.39
CA GLU A 191 -2.20 -10.86 2.59
C GLU A 191 -3.44 -9.98 2.57
N ALA A 192 -4.52 -10.46 3.16
CA ALA A 192 -5.80 -9.73 3.22
C ALA A 192 -5.72 -8.43 4.04
N CYS A 193 -4.81 -8.36 5.02
CA CYS A 193 -4.57 -7.14 5.79
C CYS A 193 -4.12 -5.97 4.92
N GLN A 194 -3.40 -6.22 3.82
CA GLN A 194 -2.91 -5.16 2.93
C GLN A 194 -4.06 -4.37 2.29
N ILE A 195 -5.18 -5.04 1.98
CA ILE A 195 -6.38 -4.38 1.45
C ILE A 195 -7.02 -3.49 2.52
N ARG A 196 -7.17 -4.05 3.73
CA ARG A 196 -7.73 -3.35 4.88
C ARG A 196 -6.89 -2.11 5.21
N GLU A 197 -5.57 -2.28 5.32
CA GLU A 197 -4.60 -1.21 5.59
C GLU A 197 -4.62 -0.12 4.52
N LEU A 198 -4.69 -0.50 3.23
CA LEU A 198 -4.84 0.46 2.14
C LEU A 198 -6.11 1.29 2.30
N ILE A 199 -7.25 0.66 2.57
CA ILE A 199 -8.53 1.38 2.71
C ILE A 199 -8.52 2.25 3.98
N ASP A 200 -7.94 1.76 5.07
CA ASP A 200 -7.86 2.49 6.34
C ASP A 200 -6.94 3.72 6.27
N THR A 201 -6.15 3.90 5.20
CA THR A 201 -5.29 5.09 5.01
C THR A 201 -6.07 6.41 4.90
N LYS A 202 -7.36 6.34 4.58
CA LYS A 202 -8.26 7.50 4.47
C LYS A 202 -9.56 7.23 5.22
N SER A 203 -10.13 8.29 5.82
CA SER A 203 -11.38 8.20 6.58
C SER A 203 -12.62 7.86 5.75
N GLY A 204 -12.56 8.11 4.43
CA GLY A 204 -13.68 7.85 3.52
C GLY A 204 -13.24 7.70 2.06
N TRP A 205 -13.92 6.80 1.35
CA TRP A 205 -13.66 6.49 -0.06
C TRP A 205 -14.90 6.61 -0.92
N GLU A 206 -14.78 7.27 -2.06
CA GLU A 206 -15.77 7.14 -3.13
C GLU A 206 -15.67 5.71 -3.72
N LEU A 207 -16.83 5.07 -3.92
CA LEU A 207 -16.90 3.70 -4.42
C LEU A 207 -16.17 3.52 -5.76
N LYS A 208 -16.39 4.44 -6.71
CA LYS A 208 -15.77 4.39 -8.04
C LYS A 208 -14.25 4.48 -7.97
N THR A 209 -13.74 5.36 -7.12
CA THR A 209 -12.30 5.56 -6.92
C THR A 209 -11.66 4.30 -6.33
N LEU A 210 -12.24 3.76 -5.25
CA LEU A 210 -11.70 2.57 -4.61
C LEU A 210 -11.81 1.31 -5.49
N LYS A 211 -12.90 1.20 -6.25
CA LYS A 211 -13.09 0.15 -7.25
C LYS A 211 -11.96 0.14 -8.27
N ASN A 212 -11.58 1.31 -8.79
CA ASN A 212 -10.48 1.43 -9.74
C ASN A 212 -9.14 1.08 -9.10
N ILE A 213 -8.87 1.59 -7.89
CA ILE A 213 -7.64 1.31 -7.12
C ILE A 213 -7.44 -0.20 -6.93
N LEU A 214 -8.49 -0.90 -6.49
CA LEU A 214 -8.46 -2.35 -6.27
C LEU A 214 -8.69 -3.15 -7.54
N GLY A 215 -8.90 -2.50 -8.69
CA GLY A 215 -9.12 -3.14 -9.98
C GLY A 215 -10.37 -4.03 -10.03
N VAL A 216 -11.39 -3.73 -9.23
CA VAL A 216 -12.67 -4.45 -9.17
C VAL A 216 -13.57 -3.96 -10.31
N GLN A 217 -14.26 -4.86 -11.00
CA GLN A 217 -15.08 -4.46 -12.16
C GLN A 217 -16.47 -3.96 -11.77
N TYR A 218 -17.13 -4.69 -10.86
CA TYR A 218 -18.54 -4.48 -10.52
C TYR A 218 -18.70 -3.81 -9.16
N ASP A 219 -19.57 -2.80 -9.09
CA ASP A 219 -19.88 -2.08 -7.86
C ASP A 219 -20.39 -3.02 -6.77
N ALA A 220 -21.21 -4.00 -7.13
CA ALA A 220 -21.75 -4.99 -6.20
C ALA A 220 -20.66 -5.82 -5.49
N ASP A 221 -19.56 -6.13 -6.17
CA ASP A 221 -18.44 -6.86 -5.57
C ASP A 221 -17.63 -5.96 -4.64
N MET A 222 -17.40 -4.71 -5.04
CA MET A 222 -16.72 -3.72 -4.19
C MET A 222 -17.52 -3.40 -2.92
N ILE A 223 -18.85 -3.26 -3.04
CA ILE A 223 -19.76 -3.07 -1.90
C ILE A 223 -19.66 -4.24 -0.93
N ARG A 224 -19.69 -5.49 -1.43
CA ARG A 224 -19.55 -6.67 -0.57
C ARG A 224 -18.22 -6.72 0.17
N ILE A 225 -17.13 -6.30 -0.48
CA ILE A 225 -15.81 -6.21 0.15
C ILE A 225 -15.84 -5.16 1.28
N LEU A 226 -16.38 -3.97 1.01
CA LEU A 226 -16.50 -2.89 1.99
C LEU A 226 -17.36 -3.29 3.18
N GLU A 227 -18.52 -3.87 2.92
CA GLU A 227 -19.40 -4.40 3.95
C GLU A 227 -18.71 -5.46 4.80
N ALA A 228 -17.97 -6.38 4.18
CA ALA A 228 -17.22 -7.41 4.90
C ALA A 228 -16.10 -6.81 5.78
N LEU A 229 -15.47 -5.72 5.33
CA LEU A 229 -14.52 -4.93 6.09
C LEU A 229 -15.16 -4.07 7.20
N GLY A 230 -16.50 -4.05 7.29
CA GLY A 230 -17.24 -3.26 8.27
C GLY A 230 -17.39 -1.78 7.89
N TYR A 231 -17.30 -1.45 6.60
CA TYR A 231 -17.60 -0.12 6.08
C TYR A 231 -19.10 0.03 5.80
N GLU A 232 -19.57 1.27 5.92
CA GLU A 232 -20.96 1.67 5.68
C GLU A 232 -21.01 2.86 4.71
N PRO A 233 -22.05 2.94 3.86
CA PRO A 233 -22.26 4.11 3.03
C PRO A 233 -22.63 5.31 3.91
N TYR A 234 -21.96 6.43 3.68
CA TYR A 234 -22.19 7.71 4.31
C TYR A 234 -22.15 8.82 3.25
N ALA A 235 -23.33 9.31 2.86
CA ALA A 235 -23.50 10.20 1.71
C ALA A 235 -22.85 9.59 0.44
N ASN A 236 -21.84 10.24 -0.13
CA ASN A 236 -21.15 9.81 -1.35
C ASN A 236 -19.89 8.98 -1.10
N GLU A 237 -19.62 8.60 0.15
CA GLU A 237 -18.42 7.88 0.55
C GLU A 237 -18.75 6.62 1.35
N TRP A 238 -17.78 5.71 1.41
CA TRP A 238 -17.76 4.58 2.30
C TRP A 238 -16.79 4.85 3.43
N ARG A 239 -17.29 4.74 4.66
CA ARG A 239 -16.52 5.04 5.87
C ARG A 239 -16.57 3.86 6.82
N LEU A 240 -15.59 3.76 7.72
CA LEU A 240 -15.59 2.71 8.73
C LEU A 240 -16.85 2.83 9.60
N GLY A 241 -17.68 1.78 9.60
CA GLY A 241 -19.00 1.80 10.19
C GLY A 241 -18.97 1.85 11.71
N ARG A 242 -19.99 2.50 12.30
CA ARG A 242 -20.11 2.64 13.76
C ARG A 242 -21.11 1.68 14.38
N SER A 243 -21.94 0.99 13.57
CA SER A 243 -22.92 0.02 14.05
C SER A 243 -22.29 -1.22 14.70
N ALA A 244 -23.08 -1.94 15.49
CA ALA A 244 -22.66 -3.21 16.08
C ALA A 244 -22.35 -4.26 15.00
N GLU A 245 -23.15 -4.28 13.94
CA GLU A 245 -23.01 -5.15 12.77
C GLU A 245 -21.70 -4.90 12.04
N SER A 246 -21.36 -3.64 11.79
CA SER A 246 -20.12 -3.27 11.11
C SER A 246 -18.88 -3.58 11.93
N ARG A 247 -18.90 -3.31 13.25
CA ARG A 247 -17.83 -3.75 14.16
C ARG A 247 -17.70 -5.27 14.20
N LYS A 248 -18.81 -6.02 14.15
CA LYS A 248 -18.82 -7.48 14.10
C LYS A 248 -18.24 -8.02 12.80
N ARG A 249 -18.55 -7.39 11.66
CA ARG A 249 -17.97 -7.72 10.34
C ARG A 249 -16.47 -7.45 10.34
N ARG A 250 -16.04 -6.28 10.82
CA ARG A 250 -14.62 -5.91 10.97
C ARG A 250 -13.81 -6.90 11.80
N ARG A 251 -14.26 -7.19 13.03
CA ARG A 251 -13.59 -8.18 13.91
C ARG A 251 -13.48 -9.54 13.24
N ARG A 252 -14.50 -9.96 12.48
CA ARG A 252 -14.47 -11.24 11.78
C ARG A 252 -13.49 -11.23 10.62
N TRP A 253 -13.41 -10.15 9.85
CA TRP A 253 -12.39 -9.97 8.82
C TRP A 253 -10.98 -10.16 9.43
N GLU A 254 -10.68 -9.45 10.52
CA GLU A 254 -9.40 -9.54 11.23
C GLU A 254 -9.13 -10.95 11.81
N CYS A 255 -10.17 -11.65 12.31
CA CYS A 255 -10.04 -13.05 12.71
C CYS A 255 -9.74 -13.96 11.51
N ASN A 256 -10.38 -13.73 10.37
CA ASN A 256 -10.15 -14.50 9.15
C ASN A 256 -8.75 -14.26 8.58
N GLU A 257 -8.23 -13.03 8.63
CA GLU A 257 -6.82 -12.72 8.26
C GLU A 257 -5.87 -13.66 9.02
N LYS A 258 -6.03 -13.75 10.35
CA LYS A 258 -5.20 -14.62 11.21
C LYS A 258 -5.39 -16.11 10.93
N LYS A 259 -6.61 -16.52 10.58
CA LYS A 259 -6.94 -17.92 10.24
C LYS A 259 -6.24 -18.35 8.95
N TYR A 260 -6.26 -17.50 7.93
CA TYR A 260 -5.77 -17.82 6.57
C TYR A 260 -4.31 -17.44 6.31
N ALA A 261 -3.69 -16.69 7.24
CA ALA A 261 -2.24 -16.47 7.27
C ALA A 261 -1.43 -17.73 7.66
N LYS A 262 -2.07 -18.80 8.15
CA LYS A 262 -1.38 -20.00 8.63
C LYS A 262 -1.13 -21.05 7.54
N SER A 263 0.07 -20.99 6.97
CA SER A 263 0.88 -22.18 6.66
C SER A 263 2.37 -21.82 6.77
N SER A 264 2.83 -21.55 7.99
CA SER A 264 4.25 -21.33 8.31
C SER A 264 4.67 -21.97 9.63
N TYR A 265 3.78 -22.75 10.25
CA TYR A 265 4.04 -23.53 11.46
C TYR A 265 3.38 -24.91 11.34
N LYS A 266 3.87 -25.71 10.40
CA LYS A 266 3.88 -27.17 10.47
C LYS A 266 5.11 -27.67 9.73
#